data_AF-A0A3D0VA64-F1
#
_entry.id   AF-A0A3D0VA64-F1
#
_cell.length_a   1.000
_cell.length_b   1.000
_cell.length_c   1.000
_cell.angle_alpha   90.00
_cell.angle_beta   90.00
_cell.angle_gamma   90.00
#
_symmetry.space_group_name_H-M   'P 1'
#
loop_
_entity.id
_entity.type
_entity.pdbx_description
1 polymer ?
#
loop_
_entity_poly.entity_id
_entity_poly.type
_entity_poly.pdbx_seq_one_letter_code
_entity_poly.pdbx_strand_id
1 'polypeptide(L)'
;MPTTLNPYLGFRDNAREAMTFYQSVFGGDLALSTFGEFHASEDPAEADKIMHGMLTAGNGLVLMGADTPNGMDLAPVSSVSVSLSGDDEAE
;
A
#
# COMPACT_ATOMS: atom_id res chain seq x y z
N MET A 1 4.55 -22.93 -6.21
CA MET A 1 3.65 -21.94 -5.59
C MET A 1 2.71 -21.46 -6.67
N PRO A 2 1.40 -21.38 -6.43
CA PRO A 2 0.46 -20.78 -7.38
C PRO A 2 0.78 -19.28 -7.58
N THR A 3 0.39 -18.73 -8.72
CA THR A 3 0.51 -17.29 -8.99
C THR A 3 -0.46 -16.51 -8.09
N THR A 4 0.00 -15.43 -7.46
CA THR A 4 -0.85 -14.50 -6.69
C THR A 4 -0.96 -13.16 -7.42
N LEU A 5 -2.18 -12.67 -7.60
CA LEU A 5 -2.47 -11.34 -8.14
C LEU A 5 -2.60 -10.36 -6.99
N ASN A 6 -1.70 -9.37 -6.92
CA ASN A 6 -1.66 -8.40 -5.82
C ASN A 6 -1.85 -6.99 -6.39
N PRO A 7 -3.02 -6.36 -6.20
CA PRO A 7 -3.20 -4.97 -6.56
C PRO A 7 -2.17 -4.07 -5.86
N TYR A 8 -1.63 -3.09 -6.60
CA TYR A 8 -0.66 -2.14 -6.08
C TYR A 8 -1.22 -0.73 -6.21
N LEU A 9 -1.47 -0.08 -5.07
CA LEU A 9 -2.06 1.24 -5.02
C LEU A 9 -0.98 2.32 -4.85
N GLY A 10 -1.09 3.38 -5.65
CA GLY A 10 -0.22 4.55 -5.55
C GLY A 10 -0.88 5.65 -4.72
N PHE A 11 -0.13 6.20 -3.77
CA PHE A 11 -0.52 7.33 -2.94
C PHE A 11 0.47 8.49 -3.15
N ARG A 12 0.13 9.69 -2.68
CA ARG A 12 1.08 10.82 -2.72
C ARG A 12 1.93 10.90 -1.46
N ASP A 13 1.26 11.00 -0.32
CA ASP A 13 1.89 11.22 1.00
C ASP A 13 1.21 10.41 2.13
N ASN A 14 0.25 9.55 1.81
CA ASN A 14 -0.65 8.94 2.78
C ASN A 14 -0.76 7.42 2.68
N ALA A 15 0.20 6.74 2.05
CA ALA A 15 0.22 5.29 1.97
C ALA A 15 0.24 4.65 3.37
N ARG A 16 0.95 5.25 4.34
CA ARG A 16 1.01 4.73 5.72
C ARG A 16 -0.37 4.72 6.37
N GLU A 17 -1.09 5.85 6.35
CA GLU A 17 -2.44 5.91 6.93
C GLU A 17 -3.40 4.99 6.18
N ALA A 18 -3.37 4.99 4.85
CA ALA A 18 -4.26 4.16 4.03
C ALA A 18 -4.05 2.66 4.30
N MET A 19 -2.79 2.19 4.28
CA MET A 19 -2.47 0.79 4.52
C MET A 19 -2.78 0.35 5.95
N THR A 20 -2.56 1.23 6.94
CA THR A 20 -2.94 0.97 8.34
C THR A 20 -4.46 0.88 8.48
N PHE A 21 -5.21 1.74 7.79
CA PHE A 21 -6.66 1.66 7.74
C PHE A 21 -7.12 0.33 7.12
N TYR A 22 -6.56 -0.08 5.99
CA TYR A 22 -6.91 -1.36 5.37
C TYR A 22 -6.59 -2.55 6.28
N GLN A 23 -5.47 -2.53 7.00
CA GLN A 23 -5.17 -3.53 8.02
C GLN A 23 -6.22 -3.53 9.14
N SER A 24 -6.72 -2.37 9.57
CA SER A 24 -7.75 -2.30 10.62
C SER A 24 -9.09 -2.92 10.20
N VAL A 25 -9.37 -2.95 8.89
CA VAL A 25 -10.56 -3.57 8.30
C VAL A 25 -10.32 -5.07 8.08
N PHE A 26 -9.32 -5.41 7.27
CA PHE A 26 -9.07 -6.80 6.85
C PHE A 26 -8.26 -7.64 7.84
N GLY A 27 -7.76 -7.03 8.93
CA GLY A 27 -6.81 -7.64 9.84
C GLY A 27 -5.47 -7.98 9.16
N GLY A 28 -4.78 -9.00 9.68
CA GLY A 28 -3.57 -9.54 9.08
C GLY A 28 -2.28 -8.76 9.35
N ASP A 29 -1.25 -9.15 8.61
CA ASP A 29 0.12 -8.65 8.79
C ASP A 29 0.40 -7.53 7.79
N LEU A 30 0.70 -6.34 8.31
CA LEU A 30 1.12 -5.18 7.54
C LEU A 30 2.63 -4.96 7.68
N ALA A 31 3.34 -5.10 6.57
CA ALA A 31 4.75 -4.71 6.46
C ALA A 31 4.86 -3.37 5.71
N LEU A 32 5.63 -2.44 6.27
CA LEU A 32 5.88 -1.12 5.68
C LEU A 32 7.39 -0.85 5.65
N SER A 33 7.87 -0.52 4.47
CA SER A 33 9.24 -0.09 4.21
C SER A 33 9.24 1.36 3.74
N THR A 34 10.12 2.18 4.32
CA THR A 34 10.25 3.60 3.98
C THR A 34 11.36 3.86 2.96
N PHE A 35 11.34 5.02 2.30
CA PHE A 35 12.47 5.42 1.44
C PHE A 35 13.77 5.60 2.25
N GLY A 36 13.67 6.09 3.49
CA GLY A 36 14.82 6.32 4.37
C GLY A 36 15.57 5.04 4.75
N GLU A 37 14.84 3.95 5.03
CA GLU A 37 15.44 2.64 5.36
C GLU A 37 16.31 2.06 4.22
N PHE A 38 15.97 2.40 2.98
CA PHE A 38 16.68 1.91 1.79
C PHE A 38 17.60 2.94 1.16
N HIS A 39 17.73 4.13 1.75
CA HIS A 39 18.43 5.27 1.16
C HIS A 39 17.99 5.52 -0.30
N ALA A 40 16.69 5.35 -0.57
CA ALA A 40 16.12 5.36 -1.91
C ALA A 40 15.82 6.78 -2.43
N SER A 41 16.04 7.80 -1.60
CA SER A 41 15.96 9.21 -1.96
C SER A 41 17.01 10.03 -1.22
N GLU A 42 17.52 11.06 -1.87
CA GLU A 42 18.39 12.07 -1.26
C GLU A 42 17.59 13.22 -0.63
N ASP A 43 16.28 13.31 -0.91
CA ASP A 43 15.40 14.31 -0.31
C ASP A 43 14.97 13.86 1.11
N PRO A 44 15.36 14.59 2.18
CA PRO A 44 14.96 14.25 3.53
C PRO A 44 13.45 14.29 3.75
N ALA A 45 12.71 15.07 2.95
CA ALA A 45 11.25 15.13 3.03
C ALA A 45 10.57 13.83 2.55
N GLU A 46 11.29 12.98 1.82
CA GLU A 46 10.79 11.69 1.37
C GLU A 46 11.15 10.54 2.31
N ALA A 47 12.02 10.77 3.30
CA ALA A 47 12.56 9.69 4.14
C ALA A 47 11.47 8.84 4.81
N ASP A 48 10.38 9.47 5.27
CA ASP A 48 9.29 8.79 5.97
C ASP A 48 8.20 8.23 5.04
N LYS A 49 8.24 8.56 3.75
CA LYS A 49 7.31 8.04 2.74
C LYS A 49 7.42 6.52 2.65
N ILE A 50 6.31 5.86 2.38
CA ILE A 50 6.30 4.41 2.17
C ILE A 50 6.82 4.11 0.77
N MET A 51 7.96 3.43 0.70
CA MET A 51 8.50 2.89 -0.55
C MET A 51 7.77 1.60 -0.95
N HIS A 52 7.48 0.75 0.03
CA HIS A 52 6.75 -0.49 -0.21
C HIS A 52 5.95 -0.91 1.02
N GLY A 53 4.63 -1.00 0.86
CA GLY A 53 3.71 -1.55 1.84
C GLY A 53 3.06 -2.81 1.31
N MET A 54 2.98 -3.85 2.15
CA MET A 54 2.32 -5.11 1.84
C MET A 54 1.46 -5.54 3.01
N LEU A 55 0.15 -5.66 2.76
CA LEU A 55 -0.83 -6.23 3.68
C LEU A 55 -1.14 -7.65 3.23
N THR A 56 -0.98 -8.62 4.13
CA THR A 56 -1.42 -10.00 3.91
C THR A 56 -2.47 -10.36 4.95
N ALA A 57 -3.73 -10.46 4.52
CA ALA A 57 -4.85 -10.84 5.37
C ALA A 57 -4.91 -12.36 5.55
N GLY A 58 -5.55 -12.81 6.63
CA GLY A 58 -5.64 -14.24 6.98
C GLY A 58 -6.44 -15.09 5.98
N ASN A 59 -7.31 -14.47 5.18
CA ASN A 59 -8.12 -15.10 4.14
C ASN A 59 -7.39 -15.21 2.79
N GLY A 60 -6.12 -14.80 2.72
CA GLY A 60 -5.32 -14.83 1.49
C GLY A 60 -5.44 -13.59 0.62
N LEU A 61 -6.21 -12.57 1.05
CA LEU A 61 -6.20 -11.25 0.41
C LEU A 61 -4.83 -10.59 0.60
N VAL A 62 -4.28 -10.07 -0.50
CA VAL A 62 -3.03 -9.32 -0.49
C VAL A 62 -3.28 -7.97 -1.15
N LEU A 63 -2.89 -6.91 -0.45
CA LEU A 63 -2.94 -5.55 -0.96
C LEU A 63 -1.56 -4.91 -0.81
N MET A 64 -1.07 -4.25 -1.86
CA MET A 64 0.19 -3.52 -1.81
C MET A 64 -0.04 -2.04 -2.07
N GLY A 65 0.85 -1.21 -1.56
CA GLY A 65 0.80 0.22 -1.82
C GLY A 65 2.09 0.96 -1.50
N ALA A 66 2.27 2.14 -2.09
CA ALA A 66 3.41 3.01 -1.82
C ALA A 66 3.06 4.47 -2.09
N ASP A 67 3.84 5.36 -1.48
CA ASP A 67 3.86 6.78 -1.83
C ASP A 67 4.70 7.02 -3.09
N THR A 68 4.25 7.99 -3.87
CA THR A 68 4.92 8.41 -5.09
C THR A 68 5.94 9.50 -4.77
N PRO A 69 7.21 9.33 -5.16
CA PRO A 69 8.24 10.36 -4.99
C PRO A 69 7.80 11.71 -5.56
N ASN A 70 8.25 12.79 -4.95
CA ASN A 70 7.95 14.18 -5.30
C ASN A 70 8.38 14.50 -6.73
N GLY A 71 9.47 13.90 -7.20
CA GLY A 71 9.96 14.02 -8.57
C GLY A 71 9.17 13.23 -9.63
N MET A 72 8.21 12.41 -9.20
CA MET A 72 7.35 11.63 -10.10
C MET A 72 5.92 12.18 -10.10
N ASP A 73 5.36 12.30 -11.29
CA ASP A 73 3.95 12.62 -11.46
C ASP A 73 3.08 11.47 -10.93
N LEU A 74 2.20 11.81 -10.00
CA LEU A 74 1.09 10.96 -9.59
C LEU A 74 -0.12 11.38 -10.42
N ALA A 75 -0.74 10.42 -11.10
CA ALA A 75 -1.95 10.70 -11.86
C ALA A 75 -3.04 11.28 -10.93
N PRO A 76 -3.73 12.36 -11.34
CA PRO A 76 -4.74 13.02 -10.50
C PRO A 76 -5.99 12.15 -10.24
N VAL A 77 -6.14 11.07 -11.00
CA VAL A 77 -7.18 10.05 -10.83
C VAL A 77 -6.49 8.70 -10.81
N SER A 78 -6.80 7.86 -9.82
CA SER A 78 -6.33 6.47 -9.80
C SER A 78 -6.76 5.77 -11.07
N SER A 79 -5.81 5.21 -11.83
CA SER A 79 -6.07 4.39 -13.01
C SER A 79 -6.50 2.96 -12.66
N VAL A 80 -6.57 2.63 -11.37
CA VAL A 80 -6.87 1.29 -10.87
C VAL A 80 -8.08 1.35 -9.93
N SER A 81 -9.01 0.42 -10.15
CA SER A 81 -10.11 0.14 -9.23
C SER A 81 -9.98 -1.30 -8.74
N VAL A 82 -10.07 -1.50 -7.43
CA VAL A 82 -10.07 -2.82 -6.80
C VAL A 82 -11.48 -3.05 -6.27
N SER A 83 -12.12 -4.12 -6.71
CA SER A 83 -13.47 -4.49 -6.27
C SER A 83 -13.36 -5.65 -5.31
N LEU A 84 -13.98 -5.51 -4.14
CA LEU A 84 -14.22 -6.61 -3.22
C LEU A 84 -15.70 -7.00 -3.30
N SER A 85 -15.98 -8.28 -3.15
CA SER A 85 -17.34 -8.81 -3.16
C SER A 85 -17.39 -10.00 -2.23
N GLY A 86 -18.33 -9.96 -1.30
CA GLY A 86 -18.50 -10.95 -0.24
C GLY A 86 -19.76 -10.66 0.53
N ASP A 87 -20.15 -11.61 1.36
CA ASP A 87 -21.31 -11.57 2.25
C ASP A 87 -20.93 -11.59 3.74
N ASP A 88 -19.63 -11.60 4.04
CA ASP A 88 -19.13 -11.51 5.41
C ASP A 88 -19.31 -10.09 5.93
N GLU A 89 -20.13 -9.95 6.96
CA GLU A 89 -20.45 -8.67 7.61
C GLU A 89 -19.42 -8.31 8.69
N ALA A 90 -18.60 -9.28 9.11
CA ALA A 90 -17.55 -9.08 10.11
C ALA A 90 -16.19 -8.70 9.51
N GLU A 91 -15.99 -8.92 8.21
CA GLU A 91 -14.83 -8.45 7.43
C GLU A 91 -15.01 -7.01 6.92
#